data_AF-A0A2S9FRZ3-F1
#
_entry.id   AF-A0A2S9FRZ3-F1
#
_cell.length_a   1.000
_cell.length_b   1.000
_cell.length_c   1.000
_cell.angle_alpha   90.00
_cell.angle_beta   90.00
_cell.angle_gamma   90.00
#
_symmetry.space_group_name_H-M   'P 1'
#
loop_
_entity.id
_entity.type
_entity.pdbx_description
1 polymer ?
#
loop_
_entity_poly.entity_id
_entity_poly.type
_entity_poly.pdbx_seq_one_letter_code
_entity_poly.pdbx_strand_id
1 'polypeptide(L)'
;RGAPDHVAALVSVELCSLTYPAAEPTMASLVGSALFGDGAAAILSARFSPAAITAAAGPEVLDSRSRMYPDSLGTMGWKVGSSGFQLILEPDLPDL
;
A
#
# COMPACT_ATOMS: atom_id res chain seq x y z
N ARG A 1 20.88 11.70 -1.48
CA ARG A 1 21.50 11.26 -2.75
C ARG A 1 21.01 9.84 -3.03
N GLY A 2 20.67 9.49 -4.27
CA GLY A 2 20.31 8.11 -4.64
C GLY A 2 21.53 7.23 -4.93
N ALA A 3 21.34 5.91 -5.06
CA ALA A 3 22.36 4.92 -5.42
C ALA A 3 22.07 4.33 -6.83
N PRO A 4 22.36 5.09 -7.91
CA PRO A 4 21.87 4.81 -9.26
C PRO A 4 22.48 3.57 -9.92
N ASP A 5 23.60 3.06 -9.41
CA ASP A 5 24.31 1.89 -9.94
C ASP A 5 24.05 0.62 -9.12
N HIS A 6 23.18 0.70 -8.12
CA HIS A 6 22.82 -0.41 -7.27
C HIS A 6 21.48 -1.01 -7.71
N VAL A 7 21.30 -2.30 -7.41
CA VAL A 7 19.99 -2.96 -7.48
C VAL A 7 19.28 -2.73 -6.15
N ALA A 8 18.02 -2.28 -6.21
CA ALA A 8 17.15 -2.13 -5.05
C ALA A 8 16.07 -3.21 -5.07
N ALA A 9 15.82 -3.85 -3.93
CA ALA A 9 14.66 -4.71 -3.72
C ALA A 9 13.56 -3.90 -3.00
N LEU A 10 12.38 -3.81 -3.60
CA LEU A 10 11.19 -3.29 -2.93
C LEU A 10 10.31 -4.47 -2.57
N VAL A 11 9.95 -4.57 -1.29
CA VAL A 11 9.09 -5.62 -0.76
C VAL A 11 7.87 -4.97 -0.11
N SER A 12 6.68 -5.46 -0.43
CA SER A 12 5.43 -5.08 0.21
C SER A 12 4.84 -6.32 0.88
N VAL A 13 4.47 -6.21 2.14
CA VAL A 13 3.81 -7.28 2.91
C VAL A 13 2.64 -6.67 3.65
N GLU A 14 1.44 -7.17 3.37
CA GLU A 14 0.19 -6.73 3.98
C GLU A 14 -0.45 -7.93 4.68
N LEU A 15 -0.73 -7.79 5.97
CA LEU A 15 -1.35 -8.83 6.81
C LEU A 15 -2.66 -8.30 7.40
N CYS A 16 -3.60 -7.94 6.54
CA CYS A 16 -4.87 -7.33 6.89
C CYS A 16 -5.73 -8.20 7.81
N SER A 17 -5.56 -9.52 7.81
CA SER A 17 -6.22 -10.41 8.77
C SER A 17 -5.89 -10.09 10.24
N LEU A 18 -4.73 -9.47 10.50
CA LEU A 18 -4.31 -9.04 11.84
C LEU A 18 -5.14 -7.86 12.38
N THR A 19 -5.99 -7.22 11.58
CA THR A 19 -6.91 -6.19 12.07
C THR A 19 -8.17 -6.78 12.70
N TYR A 20 -8.43 -8.08 12.55
CA TYR A 20 -9.61 -8.75 13.09
C TYR A 20 -9.80 -8.56 14.61
N PRO A 21 -8.76 -8.60 15.47
CA PRO A 21 -8.92 -8.36 16.91
C PRO A 21 -9.44 -6.95 17.25
N ALA A 22 -9.28 -5.98 16.36
CA ALA A 22 -9.79 -4.60 16.51
C ALA A 22 -11.11 -4.36 15.74
N ALA A 23 -11.64 -5.36 15.03
CA ALA A 23 -12.82 -5.20 14.20
C ALA A 23 -14.10 -5.11 15.05
N GLU A 24 -14.81 -3.98 14.92
CA GLU A 24 -16.14 -3.79 15.49
C GLU A 24 -17.23 -4.08 14.44
N PRO A 25 -18.46 -4.46 14.82
CA PRO A 25 -19.54 -4.77 13.88
C PRO A 25 -20.11 -3.49 13.22
N THR A 26 -19.35 -2.91 12.30
CA THR A 26 -19.70 -1.70 11.54
C THR A 26 -19.72 -1.99 10.03
N MET A 27 -20.37 -1.12 9.26
CA MET A 27 -20.34 -1.21 7.78
C MET A 27 -18.91 -1.09 7.24
N ALA A 28 -18.08 -0.24 7.84
CA ALA A 28 -16.68 -0.11 7.48
C ALA A 28 -15.94 -1.45 7.66
N SER A 29 -16.08 -2.11 8.81
CA SER A 29 -15.46 -3.42 9.05
C SER A 29 -15.97 -4.51 8.11
N LEU A 30 -17.28 -4.51 7.80
CA LEU A 30 -17.86 -5.47 6.86
C LEU A 30 -17.24 -5.31 5.46
N VAL A 31 -17.24 -4.10 4.92
CA VAL A 31 -16.65 -3.79 3.62
C VAL A 31 -15.14 -4.08 3.63
N GLY A 32 -14.44 -3.65 4.68
CA GLY A 32 -13.02 -3.90 4.86
C GLY A 32 -12.67 -5.39 4.85
N SER A 33 -13.46 -6.23 5.53
CA SER A 33 -13.26 -7.69 5.57
C SER A 33 -13.50 -8.39 4.22
N ALA A 34 -14.30 -7.78 3.33
CA ALA A 34 -14.53 -8.27 1.98
C ALA A 34 -13.48 -7.79 0.98
N LEU A 35 -12.88 -6.62 1.23
CA LEU A 35 -11.92 -5.97 0.32
C LEU A 35 -10.47 -6.41 0.59
N PHE A 36 -10.09 -6.52 1.86
CA PHE A 36 -8.71 -6.71 2.27
C PHE A 36 -8.40 -8.18 2.58
N GLY A 37 -7.22 -8.62 2.13
CA GLY A 37 -6.66 -9.93 2.43
C GLY A 37 -5.15 -9.85 2.63
N ASP A 38 -4.57 -10.96 3.08
CA ASP A 38 -3.13 -11.06 3.30
C ASP A 38 -2.38 -11.28 1.98
N GLY A 39 -1.23 -10.64 1.82
CA GLY A 39 -0.43 -10.76 0.61
C GLY A 39 0.98 -10.21 0.74
N ALA A 40 1.87 -10.69 -0.10
CA ALA A 40 3.24 -10.19 -0.20
C ALA A 40 3.70 -10.16 -1.66
N ALA A 41 4.51 -9.16 -2.01
CA ALA A 41 5.11 -9.01 -3.32
C ALA A 41 6.52 -8.41 -3.22
N ALA A 42 7.37 -8.69 -4.20
CA ALA A 42 8.69 -8.10 -4.30
C ALA A 42 9.05 -7.78 -5.75
N ILE A 43 9.74 -6.66 -5.95
CA ILE A 43 10.33 -6.28 -7.24
C ILE A 43 11.81 -5.92 -7.07
N LEU A 44 12.57 -6.13 -8.14
CA LEU A 44 13.94 -5.65 -8.25
C LEU A 44 13.96 -4.45 -9.22
N SER A 45 14.51 -3.33 -8.76
CA SER A 45 14.72 -2.14 -9.56
C SER A 45 16.21 -1.92 -9.78
N ALA A 46 16.60 -1.65 -11.01
CA ALA A 46 17.97 -1.34 -11.39
C ALA A 46 17.94 -0.34 -12.55
N ARG A 47 19.03 0.41 -12.73
CA ARG A 47 19.20 1.25 -13.92
C ARG A 47 19.28 0.36 -15.17
N PHE A 48 18.60 0.78 -16.23
CA PHE A 48 18.73 0.16 -17.54
C PHE A 48 20.20 0.26 -18.02
N SER A 49 20.85 -0.90 -18.22
CA SER A 49 22.16 -0.99 -18.84
C SER A 49 22.09 -1.99 -19.99
N PRO A 50 22.44 -1.59 -21.23
CA PRO A 50 22.46 -2.48 -22.39
C PRO A 50 23.34 -3.72 -22.22
N ALA A 51 24.36 -3.65 -21.34
CA ALA A 51 25.26 -4.77 -21.05
C ALA A 51 24.70 -5.75 -20.00
N ALA A 52 23.64 -5.38 -19.29
CA ALA A 52 23.10 -6.14 -18.16
C ALA A 52 21.81 -6.92 -18.48
N ILE A 53 21.24 -6.75 -19.68
CA ILE A 53 19.91 -7.29 -19.99
C ILE A 53 19.97 -8.20 -21.21
N THR A 54 20.09 -9.50 -20.95
CA THR A 54 19.69 -10.54 -21.90
C THR A 54 18.31 -11.15 -21.59
N ALA A 55 17.59 -10.73 -20.53
CA ALA A 55 16.41 -11.50 -20.10
C ALA A 55 15.20 -10.82 -19.42
N ALA A 56 15.18 -9.52 -19.13
CA ALA A 56 14.02 -8.94 -18.40
C ALA A 56 13.46 -7.67 -19.05
N ALA A 57 12.35 -7.82 -19.78
CA ALA A 57 11.48 -6.73 -20.18
C ALA A 57 10.50 -6.44 -19.03
N GLY A 58 10.84 -5.48 -18.16
CA GLY A 58 9.97 -4.96 -17.10
C GLY A 58 9.55 -3.52 -17.37
N PRO A 59 8.54 -2.99 -16.67
CA PRO A 59 8.12 -1.60 -16.81
C PRO A 59 9.24 -0.64 -16.37
N GLU A 60 9.33 0.52 -17.03
CA GLU A 60 10.18 1.63 -16.63
C GLU A 60 9.41 2.61 -15.74
N VAL A 61 10.01 3.03 -14.63
CA VAL A 61 9.46 4.08 -13.77
C VAL A 61 9.91 5.44 -14.30
N LEU A 62 8.99 6.20 -14.89
CA LEU A 62 9.30 7.51 -15.49
C LEU A 62 9.29 8.66 -14.46
N ASP A 63 8.34 8.63 -13.52
CA ASP A 63 8.18 9.65 -12.48
C ASP A 63 7.32 9.12 -11.31
N SER A 64 7.27 9.84 -10.19
CA SER A 64 6.38 9.57 -9.06
C SER A 64 5.85 10.85 -8.44
N ARG A 65 4.60 10.83 -7.97
CA ARG A 65 3.94 11.99 -7.35
C ARG A 65 3.10 11.56 -6.16
N SER A 66 3.02 12.42 -5.15
CA SER A 66 2.08 12.30 -4.03
C SER A 66 1.39 13.63 -3.75
N ARG A 67 0.22 13.59 -3.10
CA ARG A 67 -0.57 14.76 -2.70
C ARG A 67 -1.35 14.43 -1.42
N MET A 68 -1.52 15.42 -0.56
CA MET A 68 -2.48 15.39 0.54
C MET A 68 -3.76 16.14 0.13
N TYR A 69 -4.93 15.58 0.46
CA TYR A 69 -6.22 16.22 0.26
C TYR A 69 -6.57 17.02 1.53
N PRO A 70 -6.94 18.30 1.42
CA PRO A 70 -7.40 19.08 2.56
C PRO A 70 -8.60 18.43 3.23
N ASP A 71 -8.69 18.54 4.55
CA ASP A 71 -9.86 18.15 5.34
C ASP A 71 -10.29 16.68 5.23
N SER A 72 -9.40 15.77 4.78
CA SER A 72 -9.70 14.36 4.53
C SER A 72 -9.13 13.37 5.56
N LEU A 73 -8.66 13.86 6.72
CA LEU A 73 -8.01 13.01 7.74
C LEU A 73 -8.93 11.91 8.30
N GLY A 74 -10.24 12.15 8.30
CA GLY A 74 -11.25 11.21 8.79
C GLY A 74 -11.84 10.28 7.73
N THR A 75 -11.49 10.45 6.45
CA THR A 75 -12.17 9.74 5.36
C THR A 75 -11.75 8.28 5.24
N MET A 76 -10.45 8.00 5.40
CA MET A 76 -9.90 6.64 5.38
C MET A 76 -8.67 6.57 6.27
N GLY A 77 -8.58 5.54 7.11
CA GLY A 77 -7.40 5.34 7.95
C GLY A 77 -7.62 4.30 9.04
N TRP A 78 -6.85 4.44 10.11
CA TRP A 78 -6.87 3.52 11.23
C TRP A 78 -7.01 4.26 12.55
N LYS A 79 -7.97 3.84 13.38
CA LYS A 79 -7.96 4.14 14.80
C LYS A 79 -7.08 3.11 15.50
N VAL A 80 -5.91 3.55 15.94
CA VAL A 80 -4.92 2.70 16.60
C VAL A 80 -5.28 2.55 18.08
N GLY A 81 -5.43 1.30 18.53
CA GLY A 81 -5.76 0.97 19.92
C GLY A 81 -5.01 -0.25 20.42
N SER A 82 -5.25 -0.62 21.68
CA SER A 82 -4.63 -1.79 22.32
C SER A 82 -5.04 -3.12 21.70
N SER A 83 -6.20 -3.16 21.02
CA SER A 83 -6.70 -4.32 20.28
C SER A 83 -6.18 -4.38 18.84
N GLY A 84 -5.43 -3.38 18.36
CA GLY A 84 -4.90 -3.32 17.00
C GLY A 84 -5.40 -2.11 16.21
N PHE A 85 -5.59 -2.28 14.90
CA PHE A 85 -5.97 -1.21 13.98
C PHE A 85 -7.43 -1.35 13.56
N GLN A 86 -8.28 -0.46 14.06
CA GLN A 86 -9.68 -0.39 13.65
C GLN A 86 -9.81 0.46 12.39
N LEU A 87 -10.44 -0.07 11.34
CA LEU A 87 -10.63 0.61 10.06
C LEU A 87 -11.58 1.82 10.20
N ILE A 88 -11.16 2.96 9.67
CA ILE A 88 -12.00 4.12 9.36
C ILE A 88 -12.19 4.11 7.85
N LEU A 89 -13.44 4.11 7.39
CA LEU A 89 -13.78 4.11 5.97
C LEU A 89 -15.14 4.79 5.77
N GLU A 90 -15.12 6.05 5.33
CA GLU A 90 -16.33 6.81 5.04
C GLU A 90 -16.92 6.43 3.66
N PRO A 91 -18.25 6.41 3.51
CA PRO A 91 -18.90 6.06 2.24
C PRO A 91 -18.63 7.02 1.08
N ASP A 92 -18.26 8.27 1.38
CA ASP A 92 -17.97 9.33 0.41
C ASP A 92 -16.52 9.32 -0.10
N LEU A 93 -15.68 8.38 0.38
CA LEU A 93 -14.30 8.21 -0.09
C LEU A 93 -14.16 8.19 -1.63
N PRO A 94 -15.06 7.57 -2.41
CA PRO A 94 -14.95 7.58 -3.88
C PRO A 94 -15.11 8.96 -4.52
N ASP A 95 -15.72 9.92 -3.83
CA ASP A 95 -16.00 11.28 -4.33
C ASP A 95 -14.88 12.29 -3.99
N LEU A 96 -13.84 11.86 -3.27
CA LEU A 96 -12.69 12.67 -2.84
C LEU A 96 -11.67 12.97 -3.97
#